data_AF-A0A5B8BN20-F1
#
_entry.id   AF-A0A5B8BN20-F1
#
_cell.length_a   1.000
_cell.length_b   1.000
_cell.length_c   1.000
_cell.angle_alpha   90.00
_cell.angle_beta   90.00
_cell.angle_gamma   90.00
#
_symmetry.space_group_name_H-M   'P 1'
#
loop_
_entity.id
_entity.type
_entity.pdbx_description
1 polymer ?
#
loop_
_entity_poly.entity_id
_entity_poly.type
_entity_poly.pdbx_seq_one_letter_code
_entity_poly.pdbx_strand_id
1 'polypeptide(L)'
;MISFSDWPKRQVLHDLRCVAQASRPAAEARGDAALLAVPLEADLQLACDDDYLSRITALTAVARSEDAELAGYAMALLIGDAVHGQIGFTPDALPVARQPRARRAALARGLHVVDEVHELGTELPELETSLPPERVIAPLVQIAQELRGMVDAVAMADYGMDAERHAEALRAVLDAEGCRFPKGERWYPAEVVELTGHDPDNGATWFPCIALLVLDDIHHHGDFDQMTFRWMRHAKRLVAAPEHVRKPILAGIRHLLESGPPGEWDPYWDWMPQKIAEQAVMVPWEDVA
;
A
#
# COMPACT_ATOMS: atom_id res chain seq x y z
N MET A 1 -5.66 22.93 -8.87
CA MET A 1 -4.96 22.88 -7.57
C MET A 1 -5.94 23.40 -6.54
N ILE A 2 -6.64 22.49 -5.84
CA ILE A 2 -7.59 22.86 -4.79
C ILE A 2 -6.75 23.09 -3.54
N SER A 3 -6.87 24.27 -2.92
CA SER A 3 -6.22 24.56 -1.64
C SER A 3 -7.01 23.86 -0.53
N PHE A 4 -6.39 22.89 0.15
CA PHE A 4 -6.99 22.17 1.28
C PHE A 4 -6.98 22.98 2.58
N SER A 5 -6.55 24.25 2.56
CA SER A 5 -6.67 25.19 3.70
C SER A 5 -8.11 25.40 4.19
N ASP A 6 -9.09 25.01 3.37
CA ASP A 6 -10.52 25.18 3.65
C ASP A 6 -11.22 23.86 4.08
N TRP A 7 -10.47 22.77 4.31
CA TRP A 7 -11.06 21.60 4.96
C TRP A 7 -11.60 22.04 6.32
N PRO A 8 -12.90 21.88 6.62
CA PRO A 8 -13.44 22.46 7.83
C PRO A 8 -12.81 21.72 9.01
N LYS A 9 -11.93 22.39 9.77
CA LYS A 9 -11.36 21.89 11.04
C LYS A 9 -12.44 21.29 11.96
N ARG A 10 -13.69 21.76 11.81
CA ARG A 10 -14.90 21.24 12.47
C ARG A 10 -15.26 19.81 12.07
N GLN A 11 -15.06 19.40 10.81
CA GLN A 11 -15.39 18.07 10.31
C GLN A 11 -14.43 17.02 10.88
N VAL A 12 -13.11 17.26 10.82
CA VAL A 12 -12.11 16.35 11.42
C VAL A 12 -12.32 16.19 12.93
N LEU A 13 -12.65 17.28 13.65
CA LEU A 13 -12.97 17.22 15.08
C LEU A 13 -14.29 16.50 15.37
N HIS A 14 -15.27 16.63 14.48
CA HIS A 14 -16.52 15.90 14.54
C HIS A 14 -16.29 14.40 14.35
N ASP A 15 -15.50 14.02 13.35
CA ASP A 15 -15.25 12.61 13.02
C ASP A 15 -14.41 11.93 14.11
N LEU A 16 -13.41 12.62 14.65
CA LEU A 16 -12.65 12.17 15.84
C LEU A 16 -13.56 11.97 17.06
N ARG A 17 -14.51 12.87 17.30
CA ARG A 17 -15.48 12.74 18.39
C ARG A 17 -16.40 11.54 18.16
N CYS A 18 -16.90 11.35 16.93
CA CYS A 18 -17.74 10.22 16.58
C CYS A 18 -17.02 8.89 16.80
N VAL A 19 -15.75 8.79 16.38
CA VAL A 19 -14.92 7.60 16.60
C VAL A 19 -14.68 7.37 18.09
N ALA A 20 -14.30 8.40 18.86
CA ALA A 20 -14.10 8.29 20.30
C ALA A 20 -15.40 7.91 21.07
N GLN A 21 -16.55 8.41 20.65
CA GLN A 21 -17.86 8.04 21.21
C GLN A 21 -18.25 6.60 20.88
N ALA A 22 -18.10 6.19 19.62
CA ALA A 22 -18.45 4.85 19.16
C ALA A 22 -17.60 3.77 19.83
N SER A 23 -16.33 4.06 20.11
CA SER A 23 -15.38 3.09 20.67
C SER A 23 -15.34 3.03 22.20
N ARG A 24 -16.00 3.98 22.88
CA ARG A 24 -16.02 4.07 24.34
C ARG A 24 -16.60 2.83 25.04
N PRO A 25 -17.72 2.24 24.61
CA PRO A 25 -18.26 1.04 25.27
C PRO A 25 -17.29 -0.14 25.25
N ALA A 26 -16.56 -0.32 24.14
CA ALA A 26 -15.54 -1.36 24.01
C ALA A 26 -14.33 -1.07 24.91
N ALA A 27 -13.89 0.19 25.01
CA ALA A 27 -12.82 0.58 25.94
C ALA A 27 -13.21 0.46 27.41
N GLU A 28 -14.46 0.76 27.78
CA GLU A 28 -15.00 0.58 29.12
C GLU A 28 -15.03 -0.91 29.49
N ALA A 29 -15.46 -1.78 28.57
CA ALA A 29 -15.44 -3.23 28.77
C ALA A 29 -14.01 -3.80 28.96
N ARG A 30 -13.01 -3.17 28.35
CA ARG A 30 -11.59 -3.58 28.39
C ARG A 30 -10.78 -2.90 29.50
N GLY A 31 -11.33 -1.87 30.16
CA GLY A 31 -10.60 -1.07 31.15
C GLY A 31 -9.46 -0.22 30.55
N ASP A 32 -9.59 0.19 29.29
CA ASP A 32 -8.56 0.97 28.58
C ASP A 32 -8.56 2.44 29.03
N ALA A 33 -7.86 2.72 30.13
CA ALA A 33 -7.81 4.04 30.75
C ALA A 33 -7.28 5.14 29.81
N ALA A 34 -6.48 4.80 28.80
CA ALA A 34 -5.93 5.77 27.86
C ALA A 34 -7.00 6.27 26.87
N LEU A 35 -7.82 5.36 26.33
CA LEU A 35 -8.93 5.74 25.45
C LEU A 35 -10.05 6.44 26.21
N LEU A 36 -10.29 6.03 27.46
CA LEU A 36 -11.31 6.63 28.33
C LEU A 36 -10.95 8.02 28.84
N ALA A 37 -9.66 8.37 28.84
CA ALA A 37 -9.17 9.71 29.19
C ALA A 37 -9.41 10.74 28.08
N VAL A 38 -9.83 10.33 26.87
CA VAL A 38 -10.15 11.25 25.77
C VAL A 38 -11.45 12.01 26.09
N PRO A 39 -11.41 13.35 26.26
CA PRO A 39 -12.60 14.12 26.64
C PRO A 39 -13.65 14.13 25.54
N LEU A 40 -14.91 13.81 25.86
CA LEU A 40 -16.01 13.75 24.88
C LEU A 40 -16.74 15.08 24.66
N GLU A 41 -16.81 15.97 25.65
CA GLU A 41 -17.63 17.19 25.57
C GLU A 41 -16.94 18.47 26.08
N ALA A 42 -17.29 19.57 25.39
CA ALA A 42 -17.09 21.00 25.68
C ALA A 42 -15.69 21.64 25.71
N ASP A 43 -14.61 20.99 26.17
CA ASP A 43 -13.33 21.70 26.39
C ASP A 43 -12.24 21.48 25.33
N LEU A 44 -12.58 20.90 24.18
CA LEU A 44 -11.78 21.09 22.95
C LEU A 44 -12.02 22.50 22.37
N GLN A 45 -11.96 23.53 23.22
CA GLN A 45 -11.60 24.88 22.78
C GLN A 45 -10.10 24.86 22.52
N LEU A 46 -9.73 24.25 21.40
CA LEU A 46 -8.39 24.28 20.82
C LEU A 46 -8.06 25.74 20.48
N ALA A 47 -7.50 26.46 21.45
CA ALA A 47 -6.72 27.65 21.17
C ALA A 47 -5.63 27.23 20.18
N CYS A 48 -5.57 27.93 19.05
CA CYS A 48 -5.04 27.44 17.80
C CYS A 48 -3.51 27.20 17.75
N ASP A 49 -2.80 27.19 18.88
CA ASP A 49 -1.33 27.10 18.91
C ASP A 49 -0.72 26.11 19.94
N ASP A 50 -1.42 25.67 21.01
CA ASP A 50 -0.80 24.87 22.09
C ASP A 50 -1.27 23.41 22.26
N ASP A 51 -2.34 22.97 21.59
CA ASP A 51 -2.97 21.65 21.84
C ASP A 51 -2.72 20.60 20.71
N TYR A 52 -1.70 20.86 19.91
CA TYR A 52 -1.26 20.00 18.82
C TYR A 52 -0.61 18.69 19.29
N LEU A 53 0.25 18.81 20.31
CA LEU A 53 0.91 17.66 20.96
C LEU A 53 -0.09 16.73 21.64
N SER A 54 -1.18 17.25 22.21
CA SER A 54 -2.23 16.43 22.81
C SER A 54 -3.00 15.63 21.75
N ARG A 55 -3.28 16.22 20.58
CA ARG A 55 -3.92 15.53 19.45
C ARG A 55 -3.03 14.41 18.90
N ILE A 56 -1.74 14.68 18.68
CA ILE A 56 -0.78 13.63 18.29
C ILE A 56 -0.68 12.55 19.36
N THR A 57 -0.65 12.93 20.64
CA THR A 57 -0.54 11.98 21.76
C THR A 57 -1.77 11.07 21.83
N ALA A 58 -2.97 11.63 21.71
CA ALA A 58 -4.22 10.87 21.68
C ALA A 58 -4.29 9.95 20.46
N LEU A 59 -3.99 10.46 19.27
CA LEU A 59 -3.92 9.67 18.05
C LEU A 59 -2.84 8.58 18.13
N THR A 60 -1.69 8.86 18.73
CA THR A 60 -0.62 7.87 18.92
C THR A 60 -1.02 6.79 19.93
N ALA A 61 -1.77 7.15 20.97
CA ALA A 61 -2.33 6.20 21.92
C ALA A 61 -3.37 5.29 21.24
N VAL A 62 -4.24 5.87 20.41
CA VAL A 62 -5.25 5.12 19.65
C VAL A 62 -4.59 4.24 18.56
N ALA A 63 -3.54 4.75 17.89
CA ALA A 63 -2.69 4.01 16.95
C ALA A 63 -2.00 2.79 17.59
N ARG A 64 -1.77 2.83 18.90
CA ARG A 64 -1.18 1.73 19.67
C ARG A 64 -2.21 0.77 20.26
N SER A 65 -3.50 1.07 20.14
CA SER A 65 -4.55 0.21 20.67
C SER A 65 -4.55 -1.18 20.02
N GLU A 66 -4.98 -2.21 20.76
CA GLU A 66 -5.16 -3.57 20.22
C GLU A 66 -6.27 -3.66 19.17
N ASP A 67 -7.11 -2.62 19.12
CA ASP A 67 -8.21 -2.46 18.20
C ASP A 67 -7.67 -1.97 16.84
N ALA A 68 -7.57 -2.91 15.89
CA ALA A 68 -6.93 -2.65 14.59
C ALA A 68 -7.64 -1.56 13.79
N GLU A 69 -8.96 -1.42 13.94
CA GLU A 69 -9.77 -0.42 13.25
C GLU A 69 -9.46 0.99 13.76
N LEU A 70 -9.52 1.18 15.09
CA LEU A 70 -9.13 2.43 15.74
C LEU A 70 -7.68 2.81 15.45
N ALA A 71 -6.78 1.83 15.48
CA ALA A 71 -5.39 2.05 15.15
C ALA A 71 -5.21 2.51 13.70
N GLY A 72 -5.98 1.95 12.77
CA GLY A 72 -6.03 2.35 11.36
C GLY A 72 -6.46 3.80 11.17
N TYR A 73 -7.58 4.21 11.78
CA TYR A 73 -8.09 5.58 11.71
C TYR A 73 -7.14 6.59 12.32
N ALA A 74 -6.64 6.29 13.52
CA ALA A 74 -5.75 7.22 14.21
C ALA A 74 -4.44 7.42 13.46
N MET A 75 -3.95 6.37 12.80
CA MET A 75 -2.80 6.45 11.91
C MET A 75 -3.10 7.16 10.59
N ALA A 76 -4.27 6.98 9.99
CA ALA A 76 -4.65 7.73 8.80
C ALA A 76 -4.68 9.24 9.10
N LEU A 77 -5.19 9.62 10.27
CA LEU A 77 -5.19 11.01 10.75
C LEU A 77 -3.77 11.53 11.05
N LEU A 78 -2.91 10.72 11.67
CA LEU A 78 -1.49 11.09 11.87
C LEU A 78 -0.74 11.21 10.54
N ILE A 79 -0.98 10.32 9.57
CA ILE A 79 -0.32 10.36 8.26
C ILE A 79 -0.81 11.58 7.47
N GLY A 80 -2.11 11.86 7.44
CA GLY A 80 -2.65 13.06 6.79
C GLY A 80 -2.03 14.35 7.34
N ASP A 81 -1.96 14.47 8.67
CA ASP A 81 -1.41 15.64 9.35
C ASP A 81 0.12 15.79 9.17
N ALA A 82 0.83 14.66 8.99
CA ALA A 82 2.25 14.62 8.63
C ALA A 82 2.52 15.04 7.18
N VAL A 83 1.73 14.55 6.23
CA VAL A 83 1.85 14.88 4.79
C VAL A 83 1.61 16.37 4.55
N HIS A 84 0.77 17.01 5.37
CA HIS A 84 0.52 18.46 5.31
C HIS A 84 1.58 19.30 6.04
N GLY A 85 2.68 18.70 6.47
CA GLY A 85 3.81 19.41 7.07
C GLY A 85 3.52 19.96 8.46
N GLN A 86 2.44 19.52 9.10
CA GLN A 86 2.15 19.89 10.48
C GLN A 86 2.88 18.96 11.43
N ILE A 87 2.93 17.63 11.18
CA ILE A 87 3.63 16.68 12.06
C ILE A 87 5.04 16.47 11.53
N GLY A 88 6.04 16.64 12.40
CA GLY A 88 7.34 15.96 12.24
C GLY A 88 7.17 14.47 12.49
N PHE A 89 6.42 13.77 11.64
CA PHE A 89 6.26 12.32 11.77
C PHE A 89 7.53 11.69 11.23
N THR A 90 8.33 11.15 12.14
CA THR A 90 9.46 10.31 11.76
C THR A 90 8.91 8.93 11.41
N PRO A 91 9.12 8.42 10.19
CA PRO A 91 8.68 7.09 9.74
C PRO A 91 9.10 5.94 10.67
N ASP A 92 10.13 6.16 11.49
CA ASP A 92 10.59 5.25 12.55
C ASP A 92 9.51 4.91 13.60
N ALA A 93 8.44 5.71 13.70
CA ALA A 93 7.45 5.58 14.77
C ALA A 93 6.55 4.34 14.65
N LEU A 94 6.32 3.80 13.43
CA LEU A 94 5.64 2.52 13.25
C LEU A 94 6.11 1.85 11.96
N PRO A 95 6.93 0.79 12.03
CA PRO A 95 7.25 -0.03 10.87
C PRO A 95 5.96 -0.77 10.45
N VAL A 96 5.18 -0.17 9.55
CA VAL A 96 3.87 -0.67 9.07
C VAL A 96 4.00 -2.13 8.65
N ALA A 97 5.04 -2.47 7.90
CA ALA A 97 5.31 -3.83 7.45
C ALA A 97 5.48 -4.86 8.57
N ARG A 98 5.93 -4.44 9.77
CA ARG A 98 6.10 -5.32 10.95
C ARG A 98 4.84 -5.43 11.80
N GLN A 99 3.78 -4.69 11.50
CA GLN A 99 2.50 -4.82 12.20
C GLN A 99 1.79 -6.13 11.80
N PRO A 100 0.92 -6.70 12.66
CA PRO A 100 0.05 -7.81 12.28
C PRO A 100 -0.79 -7.50 11.04
N ARG A 101 -1.14 -8.55 10.29
CA ARG A 101 -1.91 -8.47 9.03
C ARG A 101 -3.14 -7.55 9.13
N ALA A 102 -3.97 -7.77 10.15
CA ALA A 102 -5.18 -6.99 10.38
C ALA A 102 -4.88 -5.48 10.53
N ARG A 103 -3.81 -5.11 11.25
CA ARG A 103 -3.38 -3.72 11.38
C ARG A 103 -2.84 -3.15 10.07
N ARG A 104 -2.04 -3.90 9.31
CA ARG A 104 -1.58 -3.41 8.00
C ARG A 104 -2.76 -3.15 7.06
N ALA A 105 -3.70 -4.09 7.00
CA ALA A 105 -4.92 -3.93 6.22
C ALA A 105 -5.82 -2.79 6.73
N ALA A 106 -5.90 -2.57 8.05
CA ALA A 106 -6.63 -1.45 8.63
C ALA A 106 -5.95 -0.10 8.41
N LEU A 107 -4.62 -0.03 8.45
CA LEU A 107 -3.83 1.16 8.10
C LEU A 107 -3.99 1.49 6.62
N ALA A 108 -3.88 0.46 5.79
CA ALA A 108 -4.09 0.54 4.36
C ALA A 108 -5.51 1.06 4.07
N ARG A 109 -6.56 0.42 4.64
CA ARG A 109 -7.95 0.91 4.54
C ARG A 109 -8.17 2.27 5.16
N GLY A 110 -7.54 2.62 6.27
CA GLY A 110 -7.66 3.95 6.87
C GLY A 110 -7.23 5.05 5.89
N LEU A 111 -6.16 4.82 5.13
CA LEU A 111 -5.73 5.72 4.06
C LEU A 111 -6.74 5.79 2.90
N HIS A 112 -7.34 4.66 2.51
CA HIS A 112 -8.46 4.62 1.54
C HIS A 112 -9.64 5.49 1.97
N VAL A 113 -10.01 5.28 3.22
CA VAL A 113 -11.18 5.85 3.86
C VAL A 113 -10.93 7.33 4.07
N VAL A 114 -9.70 7.80 4.24
CA VAL A 114 -9.41 9.24 4.20
C VAL A 114 -9.60 9.83 2.79
N ASP A 115 -9.37 9.06 1.72
CA ASP A 115 -9.67 9.48 0.34
C ASP A 115 -11.18 9.35 -0.01
N GLU A 116 -11.90 8.39 0.58
CA GLU A 116 -13.31 8.08 0.27
C GLU A 116 -14.36 8.55 1.29
N VAL A 117 -13.97 8.84 2.53
CA VAL A 117 -14.87 9.38 3.58
C VAL A 117 -15.10 10.84 3.31
N HIS A 118 -15.89 11.01 2.26
CA HIS A 118 -16.86 12.06 2.16
C HIS A 118 -18.32 11.53 2.24
N GLU A 119 -18.62 10.21 2.17
CA GLU A 119 -20.02 9.81 1.92
C GLU A 119 -20.70 8.69 2.73
N LEU A 120 -20.03 7.72 3.38
CA LEU A 120 -20.76 6.50 3.79
C LEU A 120 -20.50 6.06 5.24
N GLY A 121 -21.32 6.56 6.16
CA GLY A 121 -21.36 6.15 7.58
C GLY A 121 -21.88 4.72 7.76
N THR A 122 -21.07 3.73 7.38
CA THR A 122 -21.37 2.30 7.51
C THR A 122 -20.28 1.57 8.30
N GLU A 123 -20.70 0.59 9.12
CA GLU A 123 -19.80 -0.30 9.87
C GLU A 123 -18.88 -1.08 8.91
N LEU A 124 -17.59 -1.13 9.22
CA LEU A 124 -16.58 -1.80 8.40
C LEU A 124 -16.50 -3.29 8.74
N PRO A 125 -16.46 -4.20 7.75
CA PRO A 125 -16.36 -5.64 7.99
C PRO A 125 -14.99 -6.07 8.54
N GLU A 126 -14.94 -7.26 9.18
CA GLU A 126 -13.72 -7.89 9.71
C GLU A 126 -12.58 -7.92 8.68
N LEU A 127 -11.36 -7.63 9.14
CA LEU A 127 -10.24 -7.18 8.31
C LEU A 127 -9.56 -8.30 7.49
N GLU A 128 -10.19 -8.74 6.38
CA GLU A 128 -9.53 -9.43 5.25
C GLU A 128 -8.66 -8.45 4.44
N THR A 129 -7.88 -8.85 3.44
CA THR A 129 -7.19 -7.87 2.57
C THR A 129 -8.22 -6.86 2.03
N SER A 130 -7.77 -5.63 1.82
CA SER A 130 -8.63 -4.52 1.35
C SER A 130 -9.31 -4.82 0.00
N LEU A 131 -8.70 -5.67 -0.82
CA LEU A 131 -9.31 -6.31 -1.99
C LEU A 131 -9.05 -7.83 -1.94
N PRO A 132 -9.99 -8.65 -2.43
CA PRO A 132 -9.76 -10.07 -2.56
C PRO A 132 -8.82 -10.35 -3.76
N PRO A 133 -8.01 -11.44 -3.72
CA PRO A 133 -6.96 -11.69 -4.71
C PRO A 133 -7.44 -11.66 -6.17
N GLU A 134 -8.64 -12.17 -6.46
CA GLU A 134 -9.20 -12.24 -7.81
C GLU A 134 -9.43 -10.86 -8.44
N ARG A 135 -9.74 -9.84 -7.63
CA ARG A 135 -9.92 -8.45 -8.08
C ARG A 135 -8.59 -7.78 -8.42
N VAL A 136 -7.49 -8.32 -7.91
CA VAL A 136 -6.12 -7.83 -8.15
C VAL A 136 -5.46 -8.59 -9.30
N ILE A 137 -5.62 -9.92 -9.32
CA ILE A 137 -4.96 -10.81 -10.29
C ILE A 137 -5.46 -10.56 -11.72
N ALA A 138 -6.78 -10.48 -11.94
CA ALA A 138 -7.30 -10.42 -13.32
C ALA A 138 -6.82 -9.17 -14.09
N PRO A 139 -6.82 -7.95 -13.51
CA PRO A 139 -6.29 -6.76 -14.18
C PRO A 139 -4.77 -6.81 -14.40
N LEU A 140 -4.00 -7.39 -13.46
CA LEU A 140 -2.57 -7.61 -13.67
C LEU A 140 -2.29 -8.58 -14.81
N VAL A 141 -3.08 -9.66 -14.92
CA VAL A 141 -3.01 -10.60 -16.04
C VAL A 141 -3.26 -9.87 -17.35
N GLN A 142 -4.26 -8.99 -17.42
CA GLN A 142 -4.53 -8.21 -18.63
C GLN A 142 -3.31 -7.39 -19.09
N ILE A 143 -2.63 -6.72 -18.17
CA ILE A 143 -1.39 -5.96 -18.48
C ILE A 143 -0.28 -6.93 -18.92
N ALA A 144 -0.08 -8.04 -18.21
CA ALA A 144 0.94 -9.03 -18.56
C ALA A 144 0.74 -9.62 -19.98
N GLN A 145 -0.52 -9.82 -20.40
CA GLN A 145 -0.86 -10.36 -21.72
C GLN A 145 -0.43 -9.44 -22.88
N GLU A 146 -0.15 -8.15 -22.65
CA GLU A 146 0.43 -7.25 -23.66
C GLU A 146 1.79 -7.76 -24.18
N LEU A 147 2.51 -8.57 -23.38
CA LEU A 147 3.77 -9.18 -23.80
C LEU A 147 3.64 -10.15 -24.97
N ARG A 148 2.44 -10.64 -25.31
CA ARG A 148 2.28 -11.59 -26.44
C ARG A 148 2.85 -11.05 -27.75
N GLY A 149 2.73 -9.75 -27.99
CA GLY A 149 3.29 -9.08 -29.17
C GLY A 149 4.77 -8.70 -29.04
N MET A 150 5.37 -8.89 -27.87
CA MET A 150 6.70 -8.39 -27.50
C MET A 150 7.60 -9.48 -26.88
N VAL A 151 7.22 -10.75 -26.95
CA VAL A 151 7.95 -11.88 -26.35
C VAL A 151 9.41 -11.88 -26.77
N ASP A 152 9.68 -11.72 -28.06
CA ASP A 152 11.05 -11.78 -28.59
C ASP A 152 11.90 -10.60 -28.08
N ALA A 153 11.29 -9.43 -27.84
CA ALA A 153 12.00 -8.29 -27.27
C ALA A 153 12.42 -8.55 -25.81
N VAL A 154 11.53 -9.13 -25.00
CA VAL A 154 11.83 -9.52 -23.61
C VAL A 154 12.87 -10.63 -23.58
N ALA A 155 12.73 -11.66 -24.42
CA ALA A 155 13.63 -12.80 -24.45
C ALA A 155 15.09 -12.44 -24.80
N MET A 156 15.31 -11.28 -25.41
CA MET A 156 16.65 -10.77 -25.75
C MET A 156 17.31 -9.97 -24.61
N ALA A 157 16.62 -9.75 -23.48
CA ALA A 157 17.08 -8.85 -22.41
C ALA A 157 18.42 -9.27 -21.78
N ASP A 158 18.73 -10.57 -21.74
CA ASP A 158 20.05 -11.08 -21.30
C ASP A 158 21.04 -11.18 -22.47
N TYR A 159 21.20 -10.08 -23.21
CA TYR A 159 22.10 -10.02 -24.38
C TYR A 159 21.85 -11.11 -25.45
N GLY A 160 20.62 -11.64 -25.51
CA GLY A 160 20.23 -12.73 -26.39
C GLY A 160 20.69 -14.13 -25.99
N MET A 161 21.25 -14.31 -24.79
CA MET A 161 21.57 -15.64 -24.26
C MET A 161 20.29 -16.47 -24.17
N ASP A 162 20.30 -17.67 -24.77
CA ASP A 162 19.16 -18.61 -24.76
C ASP A 162 17.80 -17.99 -25.14
N ALA A 163 17.78 -16.96 -26.00
CA ALA A 163 16.58 -16.18 -26.30
C ALA A 163 15.40 -17.04 -26.77
N GLU A 164 15.63 -18.08 -27.59
CA GLU A 164 14.55 -18.99 -28.01
C GLU A 164 13.90 -19.72 -26.83
N ARG A 165 14.70 -20.16 -25.85
CA ARG A 165 14.22 -20.84 -24.65
C ARG A 165 13.47 -19.89 -23.72
N HIS A 166 13.96 -18.66 -23.55
CA HIS A 166 13.22 -17.63 -22.81
C HIS A 166 11.89 -17.30 -23.49
N ALA A 167 11.87 -17.17 -24.81
CA ALA A 167 10.67 -16.87 -25.58
C ALA A 167 9.63 -17.98 -25.46
N GLU A 168 10.04 -19.25 -25.55
CA GLU A 168 9.16 -20.41 -25.33
C GLU A 168 8.60 -20.42 -23.90
N ALA A 169 9.46 -20.27 -22.89
CA ALA A 169 9.03 -20.26 -21.49
C ALA A 169 8.10 -19.07 -21.17
N LEU A 170 8.35 -17.89 -21.74
CA LEU A 170 7.49 -16.72 -21.57
C LEU A 170 6.12 -16.93 -22.19
N ARG A 171 6.02 -17.54 -23.38
CA ARG A 171 4.72 -17.92 -23.96
C ARG A 171 3.98 -18.89 -23.06
N ALA A 172 4.68 -19.89 -22.52
CA ALA A 172 4.07 -20.85 -21.59
C ALA A 172 3.53 -20.18 -20.31
N VAL A 173 4.25 -19.21 -19.74
CA VAL A 173 3.76 -18.40 -18.60
C VAL A 173 2.54 -17.58 -19.01
N LEU A 174 2.56 -16.92 -20.17
CA LEU A 174 1.42 -16.12 -20.65
C LEU A 174 0.19 -16.98 -20.99
N ASP A 175 0.37 -18.24 -21.36
CA ASP A 175 -0.72 -19.20 -21.63
C ASP A 175 -1.25 -19.88 -20.36
N ALA A 176 -0.50 -19.84 -19.26
CA ALA A 176 -0.93 -20.40 -17.98
C ALA A 176 -2.04 -19.55 -17.34
N GLU A 177 -2.95 -20.23 -16.62
CA GLU A 177 -3.98 -19.56 -15.83
C GLU A 177 -3.33 -18.62 -14.80
N GLY A 178 -3.77 -17.35 -14.81
CA GLY A 178 -3.22 -16.33 -13.92
C GLY A 178 -1.80 -15.88 -14.23
N CYS A 179 -1.26 -16.21 -15.42
CA CYS A 179 0.11 -15.94 -15.85
C CYS A 179 1.17 -16.40 -14.84
N ARG A 180 0.97 -17.58 -14.26
CA ARG A 180 1.78 -18.11 -13.16
C ARG A 180 3.10 -18.72 -13.66
N PHE A 181 4.21 -18.35 -13.02
CA PHE A 181 5.50 -19.03 -13.21
C PHE A 181 5.47 -20.44 -12.61
N PRO A 182 6.24 -21.40 -13.17
CA PRO A 182 6.45 -22.68 -12.49
C PRO A 182 7.09 -22.47 -11.11
N LYS A 183 6.65 -23.24 -10.11
CA LYS A 183 7.15 -23.10 -8.74
C LYS A 183 8.67 -23.28 -8.69
N GLY A 184 9.38 -22.28 -8.16
CA GLY A 184 10.83 -22.31 -8.00
C GLY A 184 11.63 -22.00 -9.25
N GLU A 185 10.96 -21.62 -10.36
CA GLU A 185 11.63 -21.15 -11.57
C GLU A 185 12.33 -19.81 -11.32
N ARG A 186 13.60 -19.72 -11.70
CA ARG A 186 14.46 -18.53 -11.48
C ARG A 186 15.24 -18.11 -12.72
N TRP A 187 15.16 -18.88 -13.79
CA TRP A 187 15.95 -18.71 -14.99
C TRP A 187 15.03 -18.39 -16.18
N TYR A 188 14.18 -19.34 -16.59
CA TYR A 188 13.38 -19.21 -17.81
C TYR A 188 11.88 -19.17 -17.51
N PRO A 189 11.16 -18.06 -17.74
CA PRO A 189 11.60 -16.77 -18.28
C PRO A 189 11.93 -15.74 -17.20
N ALA A 190 12.01 -16.15 -15.92
CA ALA A 190 12.12 -15.22 -14.79
C ALA A 190 13.25 -14.21 -14.93
N GLU A 191 14.45 -14.64 -15.33
CA GLU A 191 15.62 -13.76 -15.47
C GLU A 191 15.38 -12.61 -16.46
N VAL A 192 14.90 -12.90 -17.67
CA VAL A 192 14.67 -11.85 -18.68
C VAL A 192 13.48 -10.96 -18.33
N VAL A 193 12.47 -11.48 -17.63
CA VAL A 193 11.36 -10.68 -17.11
C VAL A 193 11.87 -9.75 -16.00
N GLU A 194 12.74 -10.25 -15.13
CA GLU A 194 13.35 -9.49 -14.06
C GLU A 194 14.24 -8.37 -14.58
N LEU A 195 15.12 -8.67 -15.54
CA LEU A 195 15.99 -7.72 -16.24
C LEU A 195 15.16 -6.66 -16.97
N THR A 196 14.12 -7.08 -17.69
CA THR A 196 13.25 -6.15 -18.41
C THR A 196 12.50 -5.23 -17.44
N GLY A 197 11.96 -5.79 -16.35
CA GLY A 197 11.27 -5.04 -15.29
C GLY A 197 12.21 -4.19 -14.43
N HIS A 198 13.53 -4.41 -14.50
CA HIS A 198 14.52 -3.62 -13.77
C HIS A 198 14.74 -2.24 -14.40
N ASP A 199 14.71 -2.15 -15.73
CA ASP A 199 15.03 -0.93 -16.46
C ASP A 199 13.80 -0.31 -17.14
N PRO A 200 13.33 0.86 -16.68
CA PRO A 200 12.20 1.56 -17.26
C PRO A 200 12.42 2.06 -18.70
N ASP A 201 13.66 2.08 -19.18
CA ASP A 201 13.99 2.46 -20.56
C ASP A 201 13.68 1.35 -21.58
N ASN A 202 13.30 0.15 -21.11
CA ASN A 202 12.75 -0.93 -21.94
C ASN A 202 11.37 -0.60 -22.56
N GLY A 203 10.80 0.57 -22.24
CA GLY A 203 9.63 1.10 -22.93
C GLY A 203 8.38 0.25 -22.70
N ALA A 204 7.77 -0.23 -23.79
CA ALA A 204 6.45 -0.89 -23.76
C ALA A 204 6.45 -2.24 -23.02
N THR A 205 7.60 -2.90 -22.87
CA THR A 205 7.69 -4.18 -22.15
C THR A 205 7.81 -4.01 -20.63
N TRP A 206 8.16 -2.81 -20.16
CA TRP A 206 8.49 -2.58 -18.75
C TRP A 206 7.30 -2.85 -17.82
N PHE A 207 6.15 -2.21 -18.06
CA PHE A 207 4.97 -2.39 -17.20
C PHE A 207 4.40 -3.80 -17.23
N PRO A 208 4.27 -4.48 -18.40
CA PRO A 208 3.87 -5.88 -18.42
C PRO A 208 4.82 -6.82 -17.67
N CYS A 209 6.13 -6.58 -17.72
CA CYS A 209 7.10 -7.33 -16.90
C CYS A 209 6.92 -7.03 -15.41
N ILE A 210 6.69 -5.78 -15.00
CA ILE A 210 6.34 -5.46 -13.61
C ILE A 210 5.06 -6.20 -13.19
N ALA A 211 4.03 -6.25 -14.03
CA ALA A 211 2.78 -6.96 -13.72
C ALA A 211 3.01 -8.46 -13.51
N LEU A 212 3.84 -9.11 -14.35
CA LEU A 212 4.23 -10.51 -14.16
C LEU A 212 4.97 -10.75 -12.84
N LEU A 213 5.86 -9.85 -12.44
CA LEU A 213 6.62 -9.98 -11.19
C LEU A 213 5.72 -9.81 -9.95
N VAL A 214 4.78 -8.86 -10.01
CA VAL A 214 3.76 -8.71 -8.96
C VAL A 214 2.88 -9.96 -8.87
N LEU A 215 2.46 -10.52 -10.01
CA LEU A 215 1.70 -11.77 -10.05
C LEU A 215 2.50 -12.94 -9.46
N ASP A 216 3.78 -13.03 -9.78
CA ASP A 216 4.66 -14.08 -9.25
C ASP A 216 4.76 -14.01 -7.73
N ASP A 217 5.01 -12.82 -7.17
CA ASP A 217 5.03 -12.60 -5.72
C ASP A 217 3.67 -12.93 -5.08
N ILE A 218 2.54 -12.60 -5.72
CA ILE A 218 1.20 -12.95 -5.20
C ILE A 218 1.01 -14.47 -5.18
N HIS A 219 1.37 -15.16 -6.26
CA HIS A 219 1.17 -16.61 -6.40
C HIS A 219 2.08 -17.44 -5.49
N HIS A 220 3.28 -16.94 -5.21
CA HIS A 220 4.31 -17.61 -4.42
C HIS A 220 4.51 -16.98 -3.04
N HIS A 221 3.58 -16.12 -2.60
CA HIS A 221 3.61 -15.47 -1.29
C HIS A 221 4.90 -14.69 -0.99
N GLY A 222 5.52 -14.09 -2.01
CA GLY A 222 6.72 -13.27 -1.85
C GLY A 222 8.03 -14.06 -1.68
N ASP A 223 8.06 -15.35 -2.03
CA ASP A 223 9.25 -16.22 -1.92
C ASP A 223 10.54 -15.62 -2.57
N PHE A 224 10.41 -14.66 -3.48
CA PHE A 224 11.52 -14.09 -4.25
C PHE A 224 11.74 -12.58 -4.07
N ASP A 225 10.96 -11.91 -3.22
CA ASP A 225 11.06 -10.46 -2.95
C ASP A 225 11.28 -9.60 -4.22
N GLN A 226 10.46 -9.84 -5.26
CA GLN A 226 10.66 -9.18 -6.54
C GLN A 226 10.38 -7.67 -6.43
N MET A 227 9.48 -7.27 -5.53
CA MET A 227 8.98 -5.90 -5.50
C MET A 227 9.75 -4.93 -4.60
N THR A 228 10.54 -5.36 -3.61
CA THR A 228 11.27 -4.42 -2.73
C THR A 228 12.17 -3.48 -3.50
N PHE A 229 13.03 -4.05 -4.34
CA PHE A 229 14.01 -3.26 -5.08
C PHE A 229 13.36 -2.37 -6.16
N ARG A 230 12.31 -2.90 -6.81
CA ARG A 230 11.59 -2.21 -7.89
C ARG A 230 10.77 -1.06 -7.34
N TRP A 231 10.12 -1.25 -6.20
CA TRP A 231 9.45 -0.17 -5.49
C TRP A 231 10.46 0.91 -5.08
N MET A 232 11.56 0.51 -4.44
CA MET A 232 12.59 1.43 -3.98
C MET A 232 13.11 2.36 -5.08
N ARG A 233 13.29 1.85 -6.30
CA ARG A 233 13.84 2.62 -7.42
C ARG A 233 12.77 3.33 -8.24
N HIS A 234 11.61 2.71 -8.42
CA HIS A 234 10.67 3.07 -9.48
C HIS A 234 9.30 3.53 -9.00
N ALA A 235 9.06 3.62 -7.68
CA ALA A 235 7.76 4.03 -7.13
C ALA A 235 7.21 5.30 -7.80
N LYS A 236 8.02 6.36 -7.94
CA LYS A 236 7.60 7.62 -8.62
C LYS A 236 7.11 7.39 -10.05
N ARG A 237 7.75 6.48 -10.79
CA ARG A 237 7.38 6.19 -12.18
C ARG A 237 6.15 5.30 -12.27
N LEU A 238 6.01 4.32 -11.37
CA LEU A 238 4.80 3.50 -11.25
C LEU A 238 3.58 4.38 -10.94
N VAL A 239 3.73 5.35 -10.04
CA VAL A 239 2.65 6.29 -9.70
C VAL A 239 2.37 7.33 -10.78
N ALA A 240 3.35 7.66 -11.61
CA ALA A 240 3.14 8.51 -12.78
C ALA A 240 2.58 7.74 -14.00
N ALA A 241 2.38 6.43 -13.91
CA ALA A 241 1.94 5.62 -15.03
C ALA A 241 0.49 5.96 -15.46
N PRO A 242 0.11 5.64 -16.72
CA PRO A 242 -1.28 5.74 -17.15
C PRO A 242 -2.21 4.94 -16.25
N GLU A 243 -3.39 5.47 -15.99
CA GLU A 243 -4.34 4.94 -15.00
C GLU A 243 -4.63 3.44 -15.17
N HIS A 244 -4.86 2.97 -16.40
CA HIS A 244 -5.15 1.57 -16.72
C HIS A 244 -4.02 0.60 -16.38
N VAL A 245 -2.78 1.08 -16.25
CA VAL A 245 -1.62 0.29 -15.82
C VAL A 245 -1.32 0.52 -14.35
N ARG A 246 -1.34 1.78 -13.94
CA ARG A 246 -1.01 2.23 -12.59
C ARG A 246 -1.90 1.55 -11.55
N LYS A 247 -3.22 1.62 -11.71
CA LYS A 247 -4.19 1.13 -10.74
C LYS A 247 -4.00 -0.36 -10.43
N PRO A 248 -3.99 -1.28 -11.43
CA PRO A 248 -3.73 -2.69 -11.16
C PRO A 248 -2.39 -2.97 -10.49
N ILE A 249 -1.31 -2.33 -10.95
CA ILE A 249 0.03 -2.57 -10.40
C ILE A 249 0.10 -2.13 -8.93
N LEU A 250 -0.40 -0.92 -8.61
CA LEU A 250 -0.40 -0.42 -7.24
C LEU A 250 -1.31 -1.25 -6.33
N ALA A 251 -2.45 -1.72 -6.83
CA ALA A 251 -3.31 -2.64 -6.08
C ALA A 251 -2.62 -3.97 -5.80
N GLY A 252 -1.84 -4.50 -6.75
CA GLY A 252 -1.02 -5.69 -6.55
C GLY A 252 0.07 -5.51 -5.50
N ILE A 253 0.82 -4.42 -5.61
CA ILE A 253 1.86 -4.04 -4.64
C ILE A 253 1.24 -3.89 -3.23
N ARG A 254 0.10 -3.24 -3.11
CA ARG A 254 -0.64 -3.14 -1.85
C ARG A 254 -1.10 -4.50 -1.34
N HIS A 255 -1.61 -5.37 -2.21
CA HIS A 255 -2.00 -6.71 -1.83
C HIS A 255 -0.83 -7.48 -1.21
N LEU A 256 0.40 -7.32 -1.73
CA LEU A 256 1.60 -7.91 -1.13
C LEU A 256 1.86 -7.37 0.28
N LEU A 257 1.74 -6.05 0.49
CA LEU A 257 1.90 -5.41 1.81
C LEU A 257 0.91 -5.97 2.83
N GLU A 258 -0.32 -6.17 2.39
CA GLU A 258 -1.42 -6.58 3.25
C GLU A 258 -1.42 -8.09 3.50
N SER A 259 -1.06 -8.91 2.51
CA SER A 259 -1.22 -10.37 2.59
C SER A 259 0.02 -11.12 3.09
N GLY A 260 1.23 -10.55 2.92
CA GLY A 260 2.47 -11.20 3.32
C GLY A 260 2.61 -11.43 4.84
N PRO A 261 3.45 -12.36 5.30
CA PRO A 261 3.79 -12.47 6.72
C PRO A 261 4.40 -11.17 7.28
N PRO A 262 4.15 -10.83 8.57
CA PRO A 262 4.72 -9.63 9.16
C PRO A 262 6.24 -9.57 9.06
N GLY A 263 6.75 -8.47 8.49
CA GLY A 263 8.18 -8.21 8.35
C GLY A 263 8.86 -8.90 7.16
N GLU A 264 8.17 -9.71 6.36
CA GLU A 264 8.77 -10.32 5.16
C GLU A 264 8.90 -9.34 4.00
N TRP A 265 7.90 -8.49 3.80
CA TRP A 265 7.96 -7.45 2.79
C TRP A 265 7.70 -6.07 3.39
N ASP A 266 8.71 -5.21 3.30
CA ASP A 266 8.64 -3.83 3.76
C ASP A 266 9.21 -2.91 2.66
N PRO A 267 8.36 -2.19 1.92
CA PRO A 267 8.80 -1.33 0.83
C PRO A 267 9.74 -0.20 1.25
N TYR A 268 9.92 0.02 2.57
CA TYR A 268 10.71 1.10 3.13
C TYR A 268 11.85 0.61 4.05
N TRP A 269 12.11 -0.71 4.14
CA TRP A 269 12.97 -1.29 5.18
C TRP A 269 14.37 -0.68 5.27
N ASP A 270 14.93 -0.28 4.13
CA ASP A 270 16.28 0.27 3.99
C ASP A 270 16.30 1.78 3.73
N TRP A 271 15.14 2.43 3.84
CA TRP A 271 15.04 3.86 3.61
C TRP A 271 15.36 4.62 4.89
N MET A 272 16.41 5.43 4.84
CA MET A 272 16.67 6.44 5.86
C MET A 272 15.46 7.38 5.98
N PRO A 273 15.13 7.90 7.18
CA PRO A 273 14.00 8.81 7.37
C PRO A 273 13.96 9.99 6.40
N GLN A 274 15.12 10.54 6.03
CA GLN A 274 15.24 11.62 5.04
C GLN A 274 14.82 11.16 3.64
N LYS A 275 15.22 9.95 3.24
CA LYS A 275 14.82 9.35 1.96
C LYS A 275 13.32 9.09 1.92
N ILE A 276 12.72 8.66 3.04
CA ILE A 276 11.27 8.56 3.16
C ILE A 276 10.64 9.95 3.00
N ALA A 277 11.10 10.99 3.71
CA ALA A 277 10.54 12.33 3.55
C ALA A 277 10.66 12.90 2.11
N GLU A 278 11.74 12.62 1.39
CA GLU A 278 12.01 13.15 0.05
C GLU A 278 11.44 12.29 -1.10
N GLN A 279 11.28 10.99 -0.86
CA GLN A 279 11.01 10.01 -1.90
C GLN A 279 9.84 9.09 -1.58
N ALA A 280 9.23 9.17 -0.38
CA ALA A 280 8.10 8.31 -0.03
C ALA A 280 6.89 8.74 -0.82
N VAL A 281 6.85 8.18 -2.00
CA VAL A 281 5.61 7.79 -2.61
C VAL A 281 5.11 6.66 -1.72
N MET A 282 4.24 7.01 -0.78
CA MET A 282 3.37 6.02 -0.14
C MET A 282 2.69 5.25 -1.26
N VAL A 283 2.60 3.91 -1.17
CA VAL A 283 1.85 3.10 -2.14
C VAL A 283 0.47 3.74 -2.29
N PRO A 284 0.16 4.42 -3.43
CA PRO A 284 -1.03 5.21 -3.52
C PRO A 284 -2.26 4.33 -3.46
N TRP A 285 -3.31 4.90 -2.90
CA TRP A 285 -4.58 4.26 -2.89
C TRP A 285 -5.35 4.63 -4.14
N GLU A 286 -5.49 3.68 -5.07
CA GLU A 286 -6.34 3.88 -6.22
C GLU A 286 -7.23 2.66 -6.43
N ASP A 287 -8.51 2.87 -6.67
CA ASP A 287 -9.46 1.79 -6.90
C ASP A 287 -9.22 1.15 -8.26
N VAL A 288 -9.24 -0.18 -8.27
CA VAL A 288 -9.25 -0.98 -9.50
C VAL A 288 -10.68 -0.98 -10.04
N ALA A 289 -11.01 0.07 -10.80
CA ALA A 289 -12.33 0.24 -11.43
C ALA A 289 -12.66 -0.86 -12.45
#